data_AF-A0A2N0XLC0-F1
#
_entry.id   AF-A0A2N0XLC0-F1
#
_cell.length_a   1.000
_cell.length_b   1.000
_cell.length_c   1.000
_cell.angle_alpha   90.00
_cell.angle_beta   90.00
_cell.angle_gamma   90.00
#
_symmetry.space_group_name_H-M   'P 1'
#
loop_
_entity.id
_entity.type
_entity.pdbx_description
1 polymer ?
#
loop_
_entity_poly.entity_id
_entity_poly.type
_entity_poly.pdbx_seq_one_letter_code
_entity_poly.pdbx_strand_id
1 'polypeptide(L)'
;MAQEVDEKSFTERFDSDDKLIAKGKVLTTVSLVLLALEASGATMKEANTFIFKIEFAHQDHIAYLLLTAVVYLTVRYRNYAKLYHNELFLLWSDRMMKNKDVFHYSHREEVVKGLLGDAFDVWEGDEPGIQHSTYAISGFLRRGINYPAVWRGESGDGEWLEEYYDEYFSLLSFNKNWTAFKYLRLLFTEFKYRLSAFINDREHLDVLSPYMFAGLAVLSILIPWEVFT
;
A
#
# COMPACT_ATOMS: atom_id res chain seq x y z
N MET A 1 -17.36 9.02 -28.03
CA MET A 1 -16.37 10.07 -27.73
C MET A 1 -15.26 9.40 -26.93
N ALA A 2 -14.19 9.00 -27.61
CA ALA A 2 -13.00 8.48 -26.95
C ALA A 2 -12.33 9.65 -26.22
N GLN A 3 -12.23 9.57 -24.90
CA GLN A 3 -11.34 10.44 -24.15
C GLN A 3 -9.92 10.10 -24.59
N GLU A 4 -9.23 11.06 -25.20
CA GLU A 4 -7.77 11.07 -25.27
C GLU A 4 -7.25 10.98 -23.82
N VAL A 5 -6.81 9.78 -23.43
CA VAL A 5 -6.08 9.58 -22.20
C VAL A 5 -4.71 10.18 -22.46
N ASP A 6 -4.52 11.40 -21.95
CA ASP A 6 -3.23 12.05 -21.77
C ASP A 6 -2.26 11.03 -21.16
N GLU A 7 -1.37 10.48 -21.98
CA GLU A 7 -0.45 9.36 -21.68
C GLU A 7 0.72 9.84 -20.82
N LYS A 8 0.41 10.64 -19.80
CA LYS A 8 1.40 11.18 -18.86
C LYS A 8 1.94 10.07 -17.98
N SER A 9 3.26 10.08 -17.82
CA SER A 9 3.97 9.21 -16.89
C SER A 9 3.43 9.39 -15.47
N PHE A 10 3.53 8.36 -14.62
CA PHE A 10 3.18 8.43 -13.19
C PHE A 10 3.74 9.71 -12.56
N THR A 11 5.02 9.97 -12.80
CA THR A 11 5.75 11.11 -12.25
C THR A 11 5.09 12.44 -12.66
N GLU A 12 4.70 12.58 -13.93
CA GLU A 12 4.09 13.81 -14.45
C GLU A 12 2.70 14.03 -13.86
N ARG A 13 1.92 12.96 -13.70
CA ARG A 13 0.60 13.05 -13.03
C ARG A 13 0.74 13.41 -11.56
N PHE A 14 1.70 12.82 -10.85
CA PHE A 14 1.96 13.12 -9.45
C PHE A 14 2.43 14.56 -9.27
N ASP A 15 3.43 14.98 -10.05
CA ASP A 15 4.02 16.32 -9.99
C ASP A 15 3.00 17.41 -10.38
N SER A 16 1.98 17.08 -11.17
CA SER A 16 0.87 17.97 -11.52
C SER A 16 -0.28 18.02 -10.49
N ASP A 17 -0.32 17.11 -9.51
CA ASP A 17 -1.36 17.09 -8.48
C ASP A 17 -1.00 17.99 -7.30
N ASP A 18 -1.15 19.30 -7.53
CA ASP A 18 -0.95 20.35 -6.53
C ASP A 18 -1.77 20.11 -5.25
N LYS A 19 -2.96 19.49 -5.37
CA LYS A 19 -3.84 19.25 -4.22
C LYS A 19 -3.20 18.20 -3.32
N LEU A 20 -2.77 17.07 -3.87
CA LEU A 20 -2.10 16.01 -3.12
C LEU A 20 -0.81 16.52 -2.48
N ILE A 21 0.03 17.19 -3.26
CA ILE A 21 1.31 17.74 -2.78
C ILE A 21 1.08 18.74 -1.64
N ALA A 22 0.11 19.66 -1.79
CA ALA A 22 -0.21 20.62 -0.74
C ALA A 22 -0.70 19.94 0.55
N LYS A 23 -1.54 18.89 0.45
CA LYS A 23 -2.00 18.15 1.64
C LYS A 23 -0.86 17.36 2.29
N GLY A 24 0.02 16.76 1.49
CA GLY A 24 1.22 16.08 1.99
C GLY A 24 2.13 17.04 2.76
N LYS A 25 2.42 18.22 2.19
CA LYS A 25 3.22 19.26 2.86
C LYS A 25 2.62 19.68 4.20
N VAL A 26 1.32 19.97 4.25
CA VAL A 26 0.64 20.36 5.51
C VAL A 26 0.72 19.25 6.55
N LEU A 27 0.49 17.98 6.17
CA LEU A 27 0.62 16.84 7.07
C LEU A 27 2.05 16.72 7.61
N THR A 28 3.05 16.80 6.73
CA THR A 28 4.46 16.73 7.11
C THR A 28 4.84 17.88 8.05
N THR A 29 4.44 19.12 7.75
CA THR A 29 4.74 20.28 8.61
C THR A 29 4.12 20.14 9.99
N VAL A 30 2.84 19.78 10.09
CA VAL A 30 2.18 19.62 11.41
C VAL A 30 2.80 18.46 12.19
N SER A 31 3.17 17.37 11.51
CA SER A 31 3.86 16.23 12.14
C SER A 31 5.25 16.62 12.67
N LEU A 32 6.00 17.42 11.92
CA LEU A 32 7.31 17.94 12.34
C LEU A 32 7.19 18.91 13.52
N VAL A 33 6.18 19.78 13.54
CA VAL A 33 5.92 20.66 14.69
C VAL A 33 5.64 19.84 15.95
N LEU A 34 4.83 18.79 15.83
CA LEU A 34 4.56 17.90 16.95
C LEU A 34 5.83 17.16 17.43
N LEU A 35 6.60 16.60 16.50
CA LEU A 35 7.88 15.97 16.81
C LEU A 35 8.85 16.92 17.51
N ALA A 36 8.95 18.17 17.04
CA ALA A 36 9.81 19.17 17.66
C ALA A 36 9.34 19.53 19.08
N LEU A 37 8.03 19.60 19.31
CA LEU A 37 7.45 19.87 20.63
C LEU A 37 7.79 18.74 21.63
N GLU A 38 7.59 17.49 21.24
CA GLU A 38 7.91 16.33 22.08
C GLU A 38 9.42 16.18 22.30
N ALA A 39 10.22 16.29 21.24
CA ALA A 39 11.68 16.12 21.33
C ALA A 39 12.38 17.25 22.09
N SER A 40 11.85 18.47 22.05
CA SER A 40 12.42 19.60 22.79
C SER A 40 12.07 19.60 24.27
N GLY A 41 11.10 18.77 24.70
CA GLY A 41 10.60 18.77 26.08
C GLY A 41 10.26 20.18 26.56
N ALA A 42 9.81 21.05 25.64
CA ALA A 42 9.76 22.49 25.86
C ALA A 42 8.71 22.86 26.91
N THR A 43 9.06 22.75 28.19
CA THR A 43 8.27 23.32 29.29
C THR A 43 8.42 24.84 29.22
N MET A 44 7.32 25.58 29.02
CA MET A 44 7.36 27.04 29.05
C MET A 44 7.62 27.50 30.49
N LYS A 45 8.89 27.67 30.86
CA LYS A 45 9.28 28.24 32.15
C LYS A 45 9.18 29.77 32.07
N GLU A 46 8.17 30.29 32.78
CA GLU A 46 7.93 31.65 33.30
C GLU A 46 8.45 32.90 32.54
N ALA A 47 7.62 33.94 32.48
CA ALA A 47 8.01 35.27 32.01
C ALA A 47 7.51 36.39 32.94
N ASN A 48 8.38 37.40 33.12
CA ASN A 48 8.13 38.64 33.85
C ASN A 48 6.94 39.45 33.29
N THR A 49 6.40 40.26 34.20
CA THR A 49 5.08 40.93 34.28
C THR A 49 4.64 41.89 33.16
N PHE A 50 5.34 42.02 32.03
CA PHE A 50 5.08 43.10 31.06
C PHE A 50 4.83 42.69 29.60
N ILE A 51 4.86 41.40 29.28
CA ILE A 51 4.48 40.90 27.96
C ILE A 51 3.29 39.98 28.18
N PHE A 52 2.12 40.32 27.64
CA PHE A 52 0.95 39.43 27.61
C PHE A 52 1.33 38.16 26.84
N LYS A 53 1.86 37.17 27.55
CA LYS A 53 2.14 35.83 27.05
C LYS A 53 0.85 35.04 27.21
N ILE A 54 0.40 34.42 26.13
CA ILE A 54 -0.69 33.44 26.18
C ILE A 54 -0.14 32.24 26.96
N GLU A 55 -0.50 32.14 28.23
CA GLU A 55 -0.24 30.96 29.05
C GLU A 55 -1.32 29.94 28.78
N PHE A 56 -0.94 28.77 28.27
CA PHE A 56 -1.85 27.66 28.11
C PHE A 56 -1.98 26.94 29.45
N ALA A 57 -3.15 27.04 30.09
CA ALA A 57 -3.44 26.37 31.36
C ALA A 57 -3.25 24.84 31.31
N HIS A 58 -3.31 24.25 30.11
CA HIS A 58 -3.09 22.82 29.87
C HIS A 58 -2.16 22.63 28.67
N GLN A 59 -0.85 22.75 28.90
CA GLN A 59 0.16 22.61 27.85
C GLN A 59 0.08 21.26 27.13
N ASP A 60 -0.24 20.20 27.87
CA ASP A 60 -0.43 18.84 27.33
C ASP A 60 -1.57 18.78 26.28
N HIS A 61 -2.59 19.63 26.38
CA HIS A 61 -3.71 19.65 25.44
C HIS A 61 -3.31 20.14 24.05
N ILE A 62 -2.22 20.90 23.92
CA ILE A 62 -1.70 21.32 22.61
C ILE A 62 -1.14 20.10 21.86
N ALA A 63 -0.41 19.23 22.53
CA ALA A 63 0.12 18.00 21.94
C ALA A 63 -1.04 17.08 21.48
N TYR A 64 -2.08 16.91 22.31
CA TYR A 64 -3.28 16.14 21.91
C TYR A 64 -4.07 16.78 20.76
N LEU A 65 -4.15 18.10 20.70
CA LEU A 65 -4.77 18.82 19.58
C LEU A 65 -3.98 18.60 18.28
N LEU A 66 -2.66 18.72 18.34
CA LEU A 66 -1.77 18.44 17.21
C LEU A 66 -1.85 16.99 16.78
N LEU A 67 -1.87 16.03 17.72
CA LEU A 67 -2.08 14.62 17.43
C LEU A 67 -3.39 14.38 16.67
N THR A 68 -4.49 14.97 17.15
CA THR A 68 -5.79 14.88 16.52
C THR A 68 -5.76 15.47 15.10
N ALA A 69 -5.07 16.60 14.91
CA ALA A 69 -4.85 17.20 13.61
C ALA A 69 -4.03 16.29 12.68
N VAL A 70 -2.96 15.65 13.16
CA VAL A 70 -2.16 14.67 12.41
C VAL A 70 -3.01 13.49 11.98
N VAL A 71 -3.82 12.91 12.87
CA VAL A 71 -4.72 11.79 12.54
C VAL A 71 -5.73 12.21 11.45
N TYR A 72 -6.38 13.36 11.63
CA TYR A 72 -7.32 13.89 10.63
C TYR A 72 -6.65 14.14 9.27
N LEU A 73 -5.48 14.79 9.27
CA LEU A 73 -4.72 15.09 8.05
C LEU A 73 -4.22 13.81 7.37
N THR A 74 -3.88 12.77 8.13
CA THR A 74 -3.48 11.46 7.61
C THR A 74 -4.63 10.79 6.85
N VAL A 75 -5.83 10.76 7.45
CA VAL A 75 -7.03 10.23 6.78
C VAL A 75 -7.34 11.04 5.52
N ARG A 76 -7.26 12.37 5.62
CA ARG A 76 -7.48 13.26 4.48
C ARG A 76 -6.48 12.99 3.36
N TYR A 77 -5.19 12.92 3.66
CA TYR A 77 -4.15 12.67 2.68
C TYR A 77 -4.35 11.32 1.99
N ARG A 78 -4.71 10.27 2.74
CA ARG A 78 -5.04 8.94 2.21
C ARG A 78 -6.14 8.94 1.16
N ASN A 79 -7.17 9.77 1.34
CA ASN A 79 -8.25 9.86 0.37
C ASN A 79 -7.77 10.42 -0.98
N TYR A 80 -6.79 11.32 -1.01
CA TYR A 80 -6.19 11.82 -2.25
C TYR A 80 -5.13 10.83 -2.80
N ALA A 81 -4.30 10.25 -1.92
CA ALA A 81 -3.21 9.36 -2.33
C ALA A 81 -3.68 7.96 -2.81
N LYS A 82 -4.96 7.61 -2.63
CA LYS A 82 -5.49 6.27 -2.94
C LYS A 82 -5.18 5.80 -4.36
N LEU A 83 -5.31 6.69 -5.35
CA LEU A 83 -5.03 6.37 -6.75
C LEU A 83 -3.56 5.97 -6.93
N TYR A 84 -2.64 6.81 -6.42
CA TYR A 84 -1.21 6.56 -6.50
C TYR A 84 -0.79 5.30 -5.74
N HIS A 85 -1.40 5.00 -4.59
CA HIS A 85 -1.14 3.73 -3.90
C HIS A 85 -1.49 2.50 -4.75
N ASN A 86 -2.57 2.55 -5.53
CA ASN A 86 -2.94 1.46 -6.42
C ASN A 86 -1.95 1.34 -7.58
N GLU A 87 -1.49 2.45 -8.15
CA GLU A 87 -0.50 2.43 -9.23
C GLU A 87 0.86 1.91 -8.76
N LEU A 88 1.33 2.40 -7.62
CA LEU A 88 2.54 1.88 -6.97
C LEU A 88 2.39 0.38 -6.68
N PHE A 89 1.21 -0.07 -6.23
CA PHE A 89 0.91 -1.47 -6.04
C PHE A 89 1.09 -2.29 -7.32
N LEU A 90 0.48 -1.86 -8.42
CA LEU A 90 0.60 -2.53 -9.70
C LEU A 90 2.06 -2.62 -10.15
N LEU A 91 2.83 -1.53 -10.02
CA LEU A 91 4.23 -1.49 -10.42
C LEU A 91 5.10 -2.53 -9.70
N TRP A 92 5.12 -2.54 -8.35
CA TRP A 92 5.97 -3.50 -7.64
C TRP A 92 5.44 -4.93 -7.74
N SER A 93 4.11 -5.11 -7.80
CA SER A 93 3.50 -6.43 -7.91
C SER A 93 3.77 -7.09 -9.27
N ASP A 94 3.77 -6.32 -10.35
CA ASP A 94 4.14 -6.78 -11.70
C ASP A 94 5.63 -7.20 -11.74
N ARG A 95 6.52 -6.38 -11.18
CA ARG A 95 7.95 -6.73 -11.03
C ARG A 95 8.13 -8.03 -10.23
N MET A 96 7.31 -8.26 -9.21
CA MET A 96 7.32 -9.49 -8.41
C MET A 96 6.82 -10.70 -9.21
N MET A 97 5.70 -10.57 -9.94
CA MET A 97 5.11 -11.65 -10.74
C MET A 97 5.98 -12.02 -11.95
N LYS A 98 6.80 -11.10 -12.47
CA LYS A 98 7.78 -11.38 -13.52
C LYS A 98 9.01 -12.17 -13.02
N ASN A 99 9.19 -12.30 -11.70
CA ASN A 99 10.28 -13.09 -11.16
C ASN A 99 9.93 -14.58 -11.22
N LYS A 100 10.76 -15.36 -11.93
CA LYS A 100 10.59 -16.80 -12.11
C LYS A 100 10.60 -17.61 -10.81
N ASP A 101 11.25 -17.11 -9.77
CA ASP A 101 11.25 -17.75 -8.45
C ASP A 101 9.89 -17.60 -7.74
N VAL A 102 9.12 -16.57 -8.11
CA VAL A 102 7.78 -16.30 -7.56
C VAL A 102 6.72 -16.96 -8.43
N PHE A 103 6.73 -16.67 -9.72
CA PHE A 103 5.75 -17.14 -10.67
C PHE A 103 6.38 -17.31 -12.06
N HIS A 104 6.21 -18.48 -12.65
CA HIS A 104 6.58 -18.74 -14.04
C HIS A 104 5.76 -19.89 -14.61
N TYR A 105 5.03 -19.62 -15.69
CA TYR A 105 4.32 -20.66 -16.42
C TYR A 105 5.24 -21.43 -17.37
N SER A 106 5.28 -22.76 -17.24
CA SER A 106 6.07 -23.64 -18.10
C SER A 106 5.21 -24.28 -19.19
N HIS A 107 5.26 -23.72 -20.41
CA HIS A 107 4.49 -24.23 -21.57
C HIS A 107 4.75 -25.70 -21.93
N ARG A 108 5.91 -26.25 -21.54
CA ARG A 108 6.26 -27.65 -21.85
C ARG A 108 5.57 -28.65 -20.93
N GLU A 109 5.37 -28.26 -19.68
CA GLU A 109 4.79 -29.11 -18.65
C GLU A 109 3.35 -28.70 -18.32
N GLU A 110 2.87 -27.58 -18.90
CA GLU A 110 1.54 -27.00 -18.67
C GLU A 110 1.24 -26.77 -17.18
N VAL A 111 2.26 -26.36 -16.43
CA VAL A 111 2.17 -26.10 -14.98
C VAL A 111 2.80 -24.77 -14.59
N VAL A 112 2.27 -24.16 -13.53
CA VAL A 112 2.89 -22.99 -12.89
C VAL A 112 4.03 -23.45 -12.00
N LYS A 113 5.20 -22.84 -12.18
CA LYS A 113 6.39 -23.03 -11.34
C LYS A 113 6.68 -21.77 -10.53
N GLY A 114 7.59 -21.92 -9.57
CA GLY A 114 7.93 -20.89 -8.60
C GLY A 114 7.15 -21.05 -7.30
N LEU A 115 7.28 -20.08 -6.40
CA LEU A 115 6.64 -20.12 -5.09
C LEU A 115 5.11 -20.24 -5.17
N LEU A 116 4.49 -19.56 -6.12
CA LEU A 116 3.04 -19.57 -6.30
C LEU A 116 2.52 -20.81 -7.03
N GLY A 117 3.38 -21.57 -7.71
CA GLY A 117 2.98 -22.83 -8.36
C GLY A 117 2.44 -23.86 -7.37
N ASP A 118 3.00 -23.88 -6.16
CA ASP A 118 2.51 -24.75 -5.08
C ASP A 118 1.10 -24.41 -4.61
N ALA A 119 0.62 -23.17 -4.87
CA ALA A 119 -0.68 -22.69 -4.43
C ALA A 119 -1.84 -23.19 -5.31
N PHE A 120 -1.59 -23.48 -6.58
CA PHE A 120 -2.59 -24.03 -7.48
C PHE A 120 -2.75 -25.54 -7.23
N ASP A 121 -4.00 -25.99 -7.11
CA ASP A 121 -4.37 -27.42 -6.96
C ASP A 121 -5.27 -27.88 -8.12
N VAL A 122 -5.27 -27.12 -9.21
CA VAL A 122 -6.02 -27.36 -10.45
C VAL A 122 -5.02 -27.65 -11.55
N TRP A 123 -5.38 -28.54 -12.47
CA TRP A 123 -4.55 -28.78 -13.66
C TRP A 123 -4.61 -27.55 -14.56
N GLU A 124 -3.48 -26.87 -14.74
CA GLU A 124 -3.43 -25.54 -15.34
C GLU A 124 -3.66 -25.55 -16.86
N GLY A 125 -3.65 -26.74 -17.49
CA GLY A 125 -4.08 -26.94 -18.87
C GLY A 125 -5.58 -26.72 -19.09
N ASP A 126 -6.40 -26.95 -18.06
CA ASP A 126 -7.85 -26.69 -18.11
C ASP A 126 -8.18 -25.19 -17.95
N GLU A 127 -7.25 -24.41 -17.39
CA GLU A 127 -7.39 -22.98 -17.10
C GLU A 127 -6.24 -22.18 -17.74
N PRO A 128 -6.24 -22.02 -19.08
CA PRO A 128 -5.13 -21.36 -19.79
C PRO A 128 -4.92 -19.90 -19.36
N GLY A 129 -5.92 -19.27 -18.76
CA GLY A 129 -5.82 -17.91 -18.24
C GLY A 129 -4.89 -17.75 -17.05
N ILE A 130 -4.54 -18.83 -16.33
CA ILE A 130 -3.55 -18.79 -15.24
C ILE A 130 -2.21 -18.20 -15.74
N GLN A 131 -1.89 -18.35 -17.02
CA GLN A 131 -0.70 -17.75 -17.66
C GLN A 131 -0.63 -16.22 -17.52
N HIS A 132 -1.80 -15.57 -17.45
CA HIS A 132 -1.96 -14.12 -17.33
C HIS A 132 -2.38 -13.70 -15.91
N SER A 133 -1.99 -14.49 -14.91
CA SER A 133 -2.23 -14.21 -13.50
C SER A 133 -1.67 -12.86 -13.04
N THR A 134 -2.50 -12.11 -12.33
CA THR A 134 -2.13 -10.85 -11.68
C THR A 134 -2.26 -10.99 -10.17
N TYR A 135 -1.38 -10.33 -9.43
CA TYR A 135 -1.39 -10.38 -7.97
C TYR A 135 -2.45 -9.44 -7.41
N ALA A 136 -3.22 -9.90 -6.41
CA ALA A 136 -4.30 -9.14 -5.81
C ALA A 136 -4.17 -9.03 -4.27
N ILE A 137 -4.58 -7.88 -3.75
CA ILE A 137 -4.67 -7.62 -2.30
C ILE A 137 -6.11 -7.20 -1.97
N SER A 138 -6.82 -8.04 -1.22
CA SER A 138 -8.20 -7.80 -0.81
C SER A 138 -8.33 -7.28 0.63
N GLY A 139 -7.27 -7.34 1.43
CA GLY A 139 -7.29 -6.88 2.83
C GLY A 139 -5.97 -7.06 3.57
N PHE A 140 -6.01 -6.85 4.89
CA PHE A 140 -4.85 -7.06 5.76
C PHE A 140 -4.46 -8.54 5.73
N LEU A 141 -3.24 -8.81 5.24
CA LEU A 141 -2.72 -10.16 5.01
C LEU A 141 -3.60 -11.08 4.15
N ARG A 142 -4.55 -10.54 3.37
CA ARG A 142 -5.30 -11.32 2.38
C ARG A 142 -4.67 -11.08 1.03
N ARG A 143 -4.12 -12.14 0.44
CA ARG A 143 -3.51 -12.14 -0.88
C ARG A 143 -4.27 -13.10 -1.77
N GLY A 144 -4.33 -12.76 -3.04
CA GLY A 144 -4.96 -13.59 -4.05
C GLY A 144 -4.26 -13.44 -5.38
N ILE A 145 -4.69 -14.26 -6.32
CA ILE A 145 -4.32 -14.18 -7.72
C ILE A 145 -5.61 -14.01 -8.50
N ASN A 146 -5.62 -13.05 -9.41
CA ASN A 146 -6.69 -12.90 -10.39
C ASN A 146 -6.19 -13.42 -11.72
N TYR A 147 -6.98 -14.23 -12.41
CA TYR A 147 -6.69 -14.66 -13.76
C TYR A 147 -7.96 -14.67 -14.61
N PRO A 148 -7.84 -14.41 -15.92
CA PRO A 148 -8.97 -14.44 -16.83
C PRO A 148 -9.48 -15.89 -16.97
N ALA A 149 -10.75 -16.11 -16.69
CA ALA A 149 -11.41 -17.39 -16.86
C ALA A 149 -12.51 -17.27 -17.94
N VAL A 150 -12.84 -18.40 -18.55
CA VAL A 150 -13.91 -18.48 -19.55
C VAL A 150 -14.91 -19.52 -19.09
N TRP A 151 -16.14 -19.09 -18.86
CA TRP A 151 -17.24 -20.01 -18.65
C TRP A 151 -17.86 -20.33 -20.00
N ARG A 152 -18.00 -21.62 -20.30
CA ARG A 152 -18.73 -22.10 -21.47
C ARG A 152 -19.92 -22.90 -21.00
N GLY A 153 -21.11 -22.49 -21.39
CA GLY A 153 -22.33 -23.21 -21.05
C GLY A 153 -23.44 -22.98 -22.07
N GLU A 154 -24.44 -23.85 -22.00
CA GLU A 154 -25.64 -23.74 -22.80
C GLU A 154 -26.60 -22.78 -22.09
N SER A 155 -27.00 -21.71 -22.77
CA SER A 155 -28.03 -20.78 -22.30
C SER A 155 -29.39 -21.50 -22.23
N GLY A 156 -30.34 -20.95 -21.48
CA GLY A 156 -31.71 -21.47 -21.39
C GLY A 156 -32.44 -21.63 -22.74
N ASP A 157 -31.92 -20.99 -23.79
CA ASP A 157 -32.44 -21.02 -25.15
C ASP A 157 -31.72 -22.04 -26.07
N GLY A 158 -30.78 -22.84 -25.56
CA GLY A 158 -30.02 -23.84 -26.33
C GLY A 158 -28.84 -23.29 -27.14
N GLU A 159 -28.51 -22.00 -26.97
CA GLU A 159 -27.33 -21.37 -27.57
C GLU A 159 -26.09 -21.53 -26.68
N TRP A 160 -24.94 -21.83 -27.27
CA TRP A 160 -23.65 -21.85 -26.58
C TRP A 160 -23.19 -20.42 -26.29
N LEU A 161 -23.02 -20.10 -25.00
CA LEU A 161 -22.51 -18.81 -24.55
C LEU A 161 -21.11 -18.98 -23.97
N GLU A 162 -20.21 -18.06 -24.34
CA GLU A 162 -18.90 -17.90 -23.70
C GLU A 162 -18.89 -16.59 -22.90
N GLU A 163 -18.71 -16.68 -21.58
CA GLU A 163 -18.57 -15.51 -20.72
C GLU A 163 -17.15 -15.41 -20.19
N TYR A 164 -16.52 -14.26 -20.43
CA TYR A 164 -15.19 -13.92 -19.92
C TYR A 164 -15.33 -13.21 -18.58
N TYR A 165 -14.67 -13.71 -17.55
CA TYR A 165 -14.66 -13.12 -16.22
C TYR A 165 -13.28 -13.26 -15.58
N ASP A 166 -12.97 -12.44 -14.57
CA ASP A 166 -11.76 -12.62 -13.77
C ASP A 166 -12.06 -13.51 -12.57
N GLU A 167 -11.39 -14.65 -12.49
CA GLU A 167 -11.48 -15.55 -11.36
C GLU A 167 -10.50 -15.13 -10.27
N TYR A 168 -11.00 -15.06 -9.02
CA TYR A 168 -10.20 -14.72 -7.84
C TYR A 168 -9.85 -15.99 -7.07
N PHE A 169 -8.56 -16.31 -7.01
CA PHE A 169 -8.02 -17.38 -6.19
C PHE A 169 -7.39 -16.83 -4.91
N SER A 170 -7.84 -17.31 -3.75
CA SER A 170 -7.33 -16.86 -2.44
C SER A 170 -6.06 -17.61 -2.04
N LEU A 171 -4.95 -16.92 -1.78
CA LEU A 171 -3.71 -17.55 -1.33
C LEU A 171 -3.74 -17.97 0.16
N LEU A 172 -4.88 -17.81 0.83
CA LEU A 172 -5.11 -18.35 2.17
C LEU A 172 -5.73 -19.76 2.15
N SER A 173 -6.12 -20.29 0.97
CA SER A 173 -6.53 -21.69 0.86
C SER A 173 -5.31 -22.59 0.82
N PHE A 174 -4.90 -23.10 1.98
CA PHE A 174 -3.77 -24.01 2.11
C PHE A 174 -4.10 -25.40 1.57
N ASN A 175 -3.12 -26.02 0.91
CA ASN A 175 -3.19 -27.38 0.40
C ASN A 175 -1.94 -28.18 0.83
N LYS A 176 -1.74 -29.39 0.32
CA LYS A 176 -0.58 -30.24 0.68
C LYS A 176 0.77 -29.59 0.32
N ASN A 177 0.82 -28.86 -0.79
CA ASN A 177 2.02 -28.20 -1.30
C ASN A 177 2.13 -26.75 -0.81
N TRP A 178 1.00 -26.05 -0.60
CA TRP A 178 0.91 -24.67 -0.13
C TRP A 178 0.62 -24.59 1.36
N THR A 179 1.65 -24.28 2.14
CA THR A 179 1.58 -24.21 3.59
C THR A 179 1.71 -22.76 4.09
N ALA A 180 1.32 -22.53 5.35
CA ALA A 180 1.48 -21.23 6.01
C ALA A 180 2.93 -20.71 5.99
N PHE A 181 3.94 -21.59 6.00
CA PHE A 181 5.34 -21.18 5.90
C PHE A 181 5.70 -20.66 4.51
N LYS A 182 5.19 -21.27 3.43
CA LYS A 182 5.35 -20.76 2.06
C LYS A 182 4.59 -19.44 1.87
N TYR A 183 3.42 -19.32 2.48
CA TYR A 183 2.68 -18.06 2.54
C TYR A 183 3.47 -16.95 3.26
N LEU A 184 4.07 -17.25 4.41
CA LEU A 184 4.93 -16.29 5.11
C LEU A 184 6.17 -15.93 4.26
N ARG A 185 6.75 -16.90 3.55
CA ARG A 185 7.83 -16.65 2.60
C ARG A 185 7.38 -15.72 1.47
N LEU A 186 6.16 -15.87 0.97
CA LEU A 186 5.57 -14.95 -0.02
C LEU A 186 5.46 -13.54 0.56
N LEU A 187 4.96 -13.38 1.78
CA LEU A 187 4.88 -12.08 2.44
C LEU A 187 6.25 -11.43 2.63
N PHE A 188 7.28 -12.23 2.92
CA PHE A 188 8.66 -11.74 3.02
C PHE A 188 9.22 -11.33 1.65
N THR A 189 8.92 -12.09 0.60
CA THR A 189 9.26 -11.70 -0.78
C THR A 189 8.56 -10.40 -1.16
N GLU A 190 7.26 -10.26 -0.91
CA GLU A 190 6.50 -9.02 -1.08
C GLU A 190 7.16 -7.85 -0.34
N PHE A 191 7.56 -8.05 0.91
CA PHE A 191 8.25 -7.03 1.69
C PHE A 191 9.57 -6.59 1.02
N LYS A 192 10.36 -7.52 0.46
CA LYS A 192 11.59 -7.17 -0.28
C LYS A 192 11.30 -6.31 -1.50
N TYR A 193 10.28 -6.65 -2.29
CA TYR A 193 9.90 -5.88 -3.47
C TYR A 193 9.41 -4.49 -3.09
N ARG A 194 8.59 -4.38 -2.05
CA ARG A 194 8.12 -3.09 -1.53
C ARG A 194 9.25 -2.23 -0.99
N LEU A 195 10.19 -2.82 -0.25
CA LEU A 195 11.35 -2.11 0.29
C LEU A 195 12.28 -1.66 -0.84
N SER A 196 12.51 -2.51 -1.84
CA SER A 196 13.29 -2.17 -3.02
C SER A 196 12.64 -1.01 -3.79
N ALA A 197 11.33 -1.07 -4.03
CA ALA A 197 10.60 0.00 -4.69
C ALA A 197 10.64 1.30 -3.86
N PHE A 198 10.53 1.21 -2.53
CA PHE A 198 10.65 2.35 -1.63
C PHE A 198 12.02 3.04 -1.68
N ILE A 199 13.12 2.28 -1.85
CA ILE A 199 14.47 2.84 -1.89
C ILE A 199 14.83 3.35 -3.29
N ASN A 200 14.42 2.63 -4.34
CA ASN A 200 14.88 2.87 -5.71
C ASN A 200 13.95 3.80 -6.51
N ASP A 201 12.66 3.84 -6.19
CA ASP A 201 11.68 4.64 -6.93
C ASP A 201 11.29 5.87 -6.09
N ARG A 202 11.65 7.08 -6.56
CA ARG A 202 11.32 8.38 -5.90
C ARG A 202 9.83 8.50 -5.57
N GLU A 203 9.02 7.99 -6.48
CA GLU A 203 7.56 7.98 -6.46
C GLU A 203 6.99 7.34 -5.19
N HIS A 204 7.61 6.24 -4.75
CA HIS A 204 7.23 5.58 -3.49
C HIS A 204 7.53 6.48 -2.29
N LEU A 205 8.70 7.13 -2.27
CA LEU A 205 9.10 8.02 -1.19
C LEU A 205 8.21 9.26 -1.13
N ASP A 206 7.88 9.86 -2.26
CA ASP A 206 7.07 11.07 -2.34
C ASP A 206 5.64 10.83 -1.83
N VAL A 207 5.07 9.66 -2.15
CA VAL A 207 3.73 9.26 -1.67
C VAL A 207 3.76 8.77 -0.21
N LEU A 208 4.82 8.08 0.22
CA LEU A 208 4.86 7.47 1.55
C LEU A 208 5.42 8.40 2.65
N SER A 209 6.27 9.36 2.30
CA SER A 209 6.94 10.22 3.28
C SER A 209 6.01 10.97 4.23
N PRO A 210 4.84 11.53 3.81
CA PRO A 210 3.95 12.21 4.76
C PRO A 210 3.40 11.26 5.82
N TYR A 211 3.16 9.99 5.46
CA TYR A 211 2.75 8.97 6.44
C TYR A 211 3.86 8.58 7.40
N MET A 212 5.12 8.56 6.94
CA MET A 212 6.26 8.25 7.81
C MET A 212 6.40 9.32 8.90
N PHE A 213 6.34 10.61 8.53
CA PHE A 213 6.37 11.69 9.51
C PHE A 213 5.17 11.67 10.44
N ALA A 214 3.97 11.40 9.92
CA ALA A 214 2.78 11.25 10.74
C ALA A 214 2.90 10.08 11.73
N GLY A 215 3.40 8.92 11.28
CA GLY A 215 3.62 7.75 12.12
C GLY A 215 4.66 8.02 13.21
N LEU A 216 5.78 8.65 12.87
CA LEU A 216 6.80 9.06 13.84
C LEU A 216 6.24 10.05 14.88
N ALA A 217 5.44 11.03 14.45
CA ALA A 217 4.82 12.00 15.36
C ALA A 217 3.79 11.36 16.30
N VAL A 218 3.04 10.36 15.84
CA VAL A 218 2.14 9.59 16.70
C VAL A 218 2.94 8.74 17.70
N LEU A 219 4.01 8.08 17.22
CA LEU A 219 4.87 7.26 18.07
C LEU A 219 5.59 8.07 19.14
N SER A 220 6.01 9.30 18.85
CA SER A 220 6.71 10.16 19.81
C SER A 220 5.84 10.55 21.01
N ILE A 221 4.51 10.61 20.84
CA ILE A 221 3.58 10.82 21.97
C ILE A 221 3.32 9.51 22.72
N LEU A 222 3.20 8.39 22.00
CA LEU A 222 2.89 7.09 22.62
C LEU A 222 4.06 6.50 23.40
N ILE A 223 5.29 6.76 22.96
CA ILE A 223 6.51 6.27 23.58
C ILE A 223 7.28 7.49 24.12
N PRO A 224 7.31 7.68 25.46
CA PRO A 224 8.06 8.77 26.07
C PRO A 224 9.53 8.74 25.62
N TRP A 225 10.07 9.89 25.27
CA TRP A 225 11.45 10.01 24.79
C TRP A 225 12.50 9.50 25.81
N GLU A 226 12.14 9.50 27.09
CA GLU A 226 12.93 8.97 28.21
C GLU A 226 13.26 7.46 28.08
N VAL A 227 12.53 6.72 27.25
CA VAL A 227 12.80 5.30 26.99
C VAL A 227 13.96 5.10 26.00
N PHE A 228 14.30 6.13 25.21
CA PHE A 228 15.33 6.10 24.18
C PHE A 228 16.67 6.71 24.61
N THR A 229 16.73 7.35 25.78
CA THR A 229 17.94 7.92 26.41
C THR A 229 18.40 7.05 27.57
#